data_AF-A0A4R3MPG4-F1
#
_entry.id   AF-A0A4R3MPG4-F1
#
_cell.length_a   1.000
_cell.length_b   1.000
_cell.length_c   1.000
_cell.angle_alpha   90.00
_cell.angle_beta   90.00
_cell.angle_gamma   90.00
#
_symmetry.space_group_name_H-M   'P 1'
#
loop_
_entity.id
_entity.type
_entity.pdbx_description
1 polymer ?
#
loop_
_entity_poly.entity_id
_entity_poly.type
_entity_poly.pdbx_seq_one_letter_code
_entity_poly.pdbx_strand_id
1 'polypeptide(L)'
;MKKVKPLSGKDTEILYEIKNGEVKSTWGTTPYKFQSAVFADVLDNYLIDENKWYPLGASFDKPIKGGLGEYLRDNHNLNPRYASLIGPIMQKENYIYSKGFKPVLIKKK
;
A
#
# COMPACT_ATOMS: atom_id res chain seq x y z
N MET A 1 -1.56 -8.63 16.56
CA MET A 1 -1.11 -7.65 15.55
C MET A 1 0.10 -8.21 14.81
N LYS A 2 0.13 -8.07 13.48
CA LYS A 2 1.26 -8.44 12.61
C LYS A 2 2.20 -7.25 12.43
N LYS A 3 3.44 -7.52 12.01
CA LYS A 3 4.48 -6.52 11.75
C LYS A 3 4.97 -6.59 10.31
N VAL A 4 5.23 -5.44 9.71
CA VAL A 4 5.87 -5.34 8.40
C VAL A 4 6.75 -4.08 8.30
N LYS A 5 7.83 -4.16 7.55
CA LYS A 5 8.67 -3.00 7.23
C LYS A 5 8.12 -2.26 5.99
N PRO A 6 8.21 -0.92 5.92
CA PRO A 6 7.92 -0.18 4.71
C PRO A 6 8.72 -0.70 3.50
N LEU A 7 8.14 -0.63 2.29
CA LEU A 7 8.81 -1.06 1.05
C LEU A 7 9.96 -0.12 0.63
N SER A 8 10.03 1.08 1.22
CA SER A 8 11.14 2.04 1.06
C SER A 8 11.27 2.93 2.28
N GLY A 9 12.47 3.43 2.56
CA GLY A 9 12.76 4.34 3.68
C GLY A 9 13.23 3.64 4.95
N LYS A 10 13.38 4.42 6.04
CA LYS A 10 13.97 3.93 7.30
C LYS A 10 12.94 3.24 8.21
N ASP A 11 13.21 1.96 8.45
CA ASP A 11 12.95 1.00 9.56
C ASP A 11 11.81 1.15 10.59
N THR A 12 11.01 2.21 10.61
CA THR A 12 9.87 2.25 11.54
C THR A 12 8.83 1.21 11.11
N GLU A 13 8.67 0.17 11.93
CA GLU A 13 7.74 -0.92 11.68
C GLU A 13 6.31 -0.40 11.55
N ILE A 14 5.58 -1.00 10.61
CA ILE A 14 4.14 -0.88 10.49
C ILE A 14 3.54 -2.05 11.28
N LEU A 15 2.79 -1.73 12.33
CA LEU A 15 1.97 -2.70 13.03
C LEU A 15 0.59 -2.67 12.40
N TYR A 16 -0.03 -3.84 12.20
CA TYR A 16 -1.39 -3.88 11.69
C TYR A 16 -2.18 -5.10 12.18
N GLU A 17 -3.49 -4.98 12.07
CA GLU A 17 -4.46 -6.04 12.29
C GLU A 17 -5.58 -5.91 11.26
N ILE A 18 -6.00 -7.04 10.70
CA ILE A 18 -7.16 -7.13 9.82
C ILE A 18 -8.24 -7.88 10.60
N LYS A 19 -9.36 -7.22 10.89
CA LYS A 19 -10.47 -7.80 11.65
C LYS A 19 -11.80 -7.24 11.17
N ASN A 20 -12.78 -8.11 10.93
CA ASN A 20 -14.14 -7.72 10.52
C ASN A 20 -14.17 -6.76 9.30
N GLY A 21 -13.36 -7.03 8.28
CA GLY A 21 -13.31 -6.20 7.06
C GLY A 21 -12.53 -4.89 7.20
N GLU A 22 -11.91 -4.65 8.35
CA GLU A 22 -11.23 -3.40 8.67
C GLU A 22 -9.73 -3.65 8.93
N VAL A 23 -8.90 -2.75 8.43
CA VAL A 23 -7.47 -2.72 8.70
C VAL A 23 -7.19 -1.59 9.69
N LYS A 24 -6.69 -1.96 10.86
CA LYS A 24 -6.14 -1.02 11.84
C LYS A 24 -4.63 -1.10 11.76
N SER A 25 -3.96 0.03 11.59
CA SER A 25 -2.51 0.07 11.48
C SER A 25 -1.91 1.23 12.26
N THR A 26 -0.69 1.07 12.73
CA THR A 26 0.13 2.15 13.26
C THR A 26 1.48 2.15 12.56
N TRP A 27 1.94 3.33 12.16
CA TRP A 27 3.29 3.53 11.63
C TRP A 27 3.99 4.59 12.49
N GLY A 28 4.95 4.11 13.29
CA GLY A 28 5.44 4.88 14.43
C GLY A 28 4.32 5.11 15.44
N THR A 29 4.05 6.36 15.77
CA THR A 29 2.96 6.75 16.69
C THR A 29 1.66 7.14 15.97
N THR A 30 1.66 7.21 14.64
CA THR A 30 0.49 7.66 13.87
C THR A 30 -0.44 6.49 13.60
N PRO A 31 -1.72 6.54 14.05
CA PRO A 31 -2.71 5.52 13.73
C PRO A 31 -3.34 5.75 12.34
N TYR A 32 -3.66 4.66 11.67
CA TYR A 32 -4.33 4.61 10.38
C TYR A 32 -5.41 3.55 10.38
N LYS A 33 -6.44 3.81 9.57
CA LYS A 33 -7.61 2.96 9.46
C LYS A 33 -8.14 2.99 8.03
N PHE A 34 -8.47 1.83 7.47
CA PHE A 34 -9.10 1.69 6.16
C PHE A 34 -9.80 0.33 6.03
N GLN A 35 -10.65 0.16 5.03
CA GLN A 35 -11.35 -1.10 4.77
C GLN A 35 -10.43 -2.09 4.06
N SER A 36 -10.46 -3.38 4.43
CA SER A 36 -9.67 -4.41 3.76
C SER A 36 -10.13 -4.65 2.32
N ALA A 37 -11.36 -4.23 1.96
CA ALA A 37 -11.86 -4.21 0.59
C ALA A 37 -10.96 -3.41 -0.37
N VAL A 38 -10.20 -2.44 0.14
CA VAL A 38 -9.21 -1.69 -0.64
C VAL A 38 -8.16 -2.63 -1.26
N PHE A 39 -7.80 -3.74 -0.60
CA PHE A 39 -6.82 -4.67 -1.16
C PHE A 39 -7.35 -5.36 -2.43
N ALA A 40 -8.60 -5.82 -2.40
CA ALA A 40 -9.24 -6.45 -3.55
C ALA A 40 -9.37 -5.44 -4.69
N ASP A 41 -9.84 -4.23 -4.39
CA ASP A 41 -9.96 -3.17 -5.38
C ASP A 41 -8.61 -2.80 -6.03
N VAL A 42 -7.53 -2.71 -5.25
CA VAL A 42 -6.19 -2.47 -5.80
C VAL A 42 -5.74 -3.62 -6.71
N LEU A 43 -6.05 -4.87 -6.37
CA LEU A 43 -5.70 -6.02 -7.20
C LEU A 43 -6.49 -6.04 -8.52
N ASP A 44 -7.77 -5.72 -8.46
CA ASP A 44 -8.70 -5.89 -9.58
C ASP A 44 -8.73 -4.67 -10.51
N ASN A 45 -8.51 -3.46 -9.98
CA ASN A 45 -8.70 -2.20 -10.72
C ASN A 45 -7.41 -1.37 -10.88
N TYR A 46 -6.39 -1.56 -10.03
CA TYR A 46 -5.09 -0.90 -10.23
C TYR A 46 -4.06 -1.85 -10.86
N LEU A 47 -3.90 -3.04 -10.29
CA LEU A 47 -2.95 -4.07 -10.76
C LEU A 47 -3.57 -5.02 -11.78
N ILE A 48 -4.32 -4.46 -12.74
CA ILE A 48 -5.14 -5.19 -13.72
C ILE A 48 -4.29 -6.18 -14.55
N ASP A 49 -3.09 -5.76 -14.97
CA ASP A 49 -2.18 -6.59 -15.75
C ASP A 49 -1.20 -7.35 -14.84
N GLU A 50 -1.42 -8.66 -14.71
CA GLU A 50 -0.62 -9.60 -13.94
C GLU A 50 0.82 -9.75 -14.42
N ASN A 51 1.20 -9.16 -15.56
CA ASN A 51 2.58 -9.15 -16.04
C ASN A 51 3.29 -7.81 -15.83
N LYS A 52 2.54 -6.76 -15.49
CA LYS A 52 3.05 -5.40 -15.40
C LYS A 52 3.48 -5.01 -13.99
N TRP A 53 4.51 -4.18 -13.93
CA TRP A 53 4.95 -3.52 -12.70
C TRP A 53 4.38 -2.11 -12.65
N TYR A 54 3.80 -1.75 -11.50
CA TYR A 54 3.12 -0.49 -11.27
C TYR A 54 3.82 0.32 -10.18
N PRO A 55 3.88 1.65 -10.28
CA PRO A 55 4.52 2.46 -9.24
C PRO A 55 3.71 2.45 -7.94
N LEU A 56 4.38 2.33 -6.79
CA LEU A 56 3.71 2.49 -5.50
C LEU A 56 3.25 3.94 -5.28
N GLY A 57 4.00 4.92 -5.80
CA GLY A 57 3.62 6.33 -5.70
C GLY A 57 3.67 6.92 -4.29
N ALA A 58 4.53 6.37 -3.42
CA ALA A 58 4.70 6.68 -1.99
C ALA A 58 5.24 8.09 -1.62
N SER A 59 5.08 9.09 -2.48
CA SER A 59 5.47 10.46 -2.16
C SER A 59 4.40 11.09 -1.26
N PHE A 60 4.85 11.69 -0.15
CA PHE A 60 3.99 12.22 0.91
C PHE A 60 3.02 13.30 0.41
N ASP A 61 3.51 14.19 -0.45
CA ASP A 61 2.78 15.41 -0.84
C ASP A 61 2.40 15.42 -2.32
N LYS A 62 3.13 14.67 -3.15
CA LYS A 62 3.00 14.66 -4.61
C LYS A 62 3.05 13.22 -5.13
N PRO A 63 1.93 12.49 -5.15
CA PRO A 63 1.92 11.13 -5.67
C PRO A 63 2.51 11.08 -7.09
N ILE A 64 3.22 10.00 -7.39
CA ILE A 64 3.70 9.75 -8.75
C ILE A 64 2.47 9.54 -9.63
N LYS A 65 2.42 10.23 -10.77
CA LYS A 65 1.35 10.07 -11.76
C LYS A 65 1.23 8.60 -12.19
N GLY A 66 0.02 8.05 -12.15
CA GLY A 66 -0.29 6.65 -12.41
C GLY A 66 0.17 5.69 -11.30
N GLY A 67 0.52 6.21 -10.11
CA GLY A 67 0.93 5.40 -8.95
C GLY A 67 -0.22 5.05 -8.01
N LEU A 68 0.01 4.07 -7.12
CA LEU A 68 -0.99 3.64 -6.15
C LEU A 68 -1.44 4.79 -5.24
N GLY A 69 -0.53 5.68 -4.85
CA GLY A 69 -0.90 6.87 -4.06
C GLY A 69 -1.91 7.79 -4.76
N GLU A 70 -1.82 7.97 -6.07
CA GLU A 70 -2.82 8.72 -6.86
C GLU A 70 -4.13 7.95 -6.94
N TYR A 71 -4.05 6.66 -7.26
CA TYR A 71 -5.22 5.78 -7.34
C TYR A 71 -6.05 5.77 -6.05
N LEU A 72 -5.40 5.68 -4.89
CA LEU A 72 -6.06 5.65 -3.58
C LEU A 72 -6.74 6.98 -3.24
N ARG A 73 -6.14 8.11 -3.64
CA ARG A 73 -6.75 9.43 -3.47
C ARG A 73 -8.02 9.53 -4.31
N ASP A 74 -7.94 9.12 -5.57
CA ASP A 74 -9.01 9.35 -6.55
C ASP A 74 -10.18 8.37 -6.37
N ASN A 75 -9.93 7.14 -5.87
CA ASN A 75 -10.95 6.08 -5.77
C ASN A 75 -11.40 5.76 -4.34
N HIS A 76 -10.58 6.04 -3.32
CA HIS A 76 -10.87 5.68 -1.93
C HIS A 76 -10.88 6.87 -0.97
N ASN A 77 -10.68 8.09 -1.48
CA ASN A 77 -10.51 9.31 -0.68
C ASN A 77 -9.43 9.14 0.43
N LEU A 78 -8.40 8.33 0.15
CA LEU A 78 -7.30 8.09 1.07
C LEU A 78 -6.13 9.00 0.72
N ASN A 79 -5.44 9.51 1.74
CA ASN A 79 -4.22 10.28 1.50
C ASN A 79 -3.19 9.39 0.76
N PRO A 80 -2.47 9.89 -0.26
CA PRO A 80 -1.47 9.12 -1.01
C PRO A 80 -0.46 8.34 -0.16
N ARG A 81 -0.16 8.83 1.05
CA ARG A 81 0.70 8.13 2.02
C ARG A 81 0.21 6.74 2.41
N TYR A 82 -1.08 6.44 2.26
CA TYR A 82 -1.64 5.12 2.49
C TYR A 82 -1.02 4.08 1.56
N ALA A 83 -0.49 4.45 0.40
CA ALA A 83 0.25 3.53 -0.46
C ALA A 83 1.46 2.92 0.27
N SER A 84 2.15 3.71 1.12
CA SER A 84 3.28 3.27 1.94
C SER A 84 2.89 2.35 3.10
N LEU A 85 1.60 2.25 3.42
CA LEU A 85 1.04 1.30 4.40
C LEU A 85 0.48 0.06 3.71
N ILE A 86 -0.33 0.28 2.68
CA ILE A 86 -1.04 -0.75 1.92
C ILE A 86 -0.04 -1.66 1.19
N GLY A 87 0.96 -1.10 0.50
CA GLY A 87 1.95 -1.89 -0.23
C GLY A 87 2.66 -2.94 0.64
N PRO A 88 3.30 -2.55 1.76
CA PRO A 88 3.91 -3.52 2.68
C PRO A 88 2.94 -4.56 3.22
N ILE A 89 1.74 -4.16 3.64
CA ILE A 89 0.75 -5.08 4.18
C ILE A 89 0.33 -6.09 3.10
N MET A 90 0.04 -5.63 1.89
CA MET A 90 -0.31 -6.51 0.76
C MET A 90 0.82 -7.47 0.41
N GLN A 91 2.07 -7.02 0.44
CA GLN A 91 3.22 -7.91 0.24
C GLN A 91 3.30 -8.97 1.36
N LYS A 92 3.12 -8.55 2.62
CA LYS A 92 3.20 -9.45 3.78
C LYS A 92 2.08 -10.49 3.79
N GLU A 93 0.89 -10.11 3.33
CA GLU A 93 -0.27 -11.01 3.12
C GLU A 93 -0.19 -11.75 1.77
N ASN A 94 0.94 -11.66 1.06
CA ASN A 94 1.24 -12.43 -0.15
C ASN A 94 0.34 -12.12 -1.37
N TYR A 95 -0.22 -10.92 -1.45
CA TYR A 95 -1.03 -10.47 -2.60
C TYR A 95 -0.20 -9.90 -3.75
N ILE A 96 1.00 -9.38 -3.44
CA ILE A 96 1.84 -8.68 -4.41
C ILE A 96 3.32 -9.04 -4.26
N TYR A 97 4.06 -8.87 -5.36
CA TYR A 97 5.50 -8.71 -5.35
C TYR A 97 5.88 -7.23 -5.29
N SER A 98 7.07 -6.91 -4.77
CA SER A 98 7.64 -5.56 -4.85
C SER A 98 9.10 -5.59 -5.31
N LYS A 99 9.55 -4.52 -5.95
CA LYS A 99 10.97 -4.30 -6.31
C LYS A 99 11.32 -2.83 -6.39
N GLY A 100 12.61 -2.53 -6.39
CA GLY A 100 13.12 -1.16 -6.50
C GLY A 100 13.02 -0.35 -5.21
N PHE A 101 13.62 0.84 -5.23
CA PHE A 101 13.70 1.72 -4.05
C PHE A 101 13.15 3.12 -4.34
N LYS A 102 13.42 3.67 -5.54
CA LYS A 102 12.90 4.96 -6.04
C LYS A 102 12.79 4.95 -7.58
N PRO A 103 11.61 4.69 -8.17
CA PRO A 103 10.37 4.33 -7.49
C PRO A 103 10.38 2.89 -6.97
N VAL A 104 9.63 2.64 -5.90
CA VAL A 104 9.17 1.28 -5.57
C VAL A 104 8.11 0.89 -6.58
N LEU A 105 8.24 -0.31 -7.12
CA LEU A 105 7.27 -0.92 -8.01
C LEU A 105 6.62 -2.12 -7.33
N ILE A 106 5.34 -2.34 -7.63
CA ILE A 106 4.54 -3.45 -7.16
C ILE A 106 3.88 -4.17 -8.33
N LYS A 107 3.61 -5.46 -8.16
CA LYS A 107 3.03 -6.32 -9.18
C LYS A 107 2.13 -7.35 -8.49
N LYS A 108 0.96 -7.66 -9.06
CA LYS A 108 0.06 -8.72 -8.57
C LYS A 108 0.80 -10.07 -8.55
N LYS A 109 0.60 -10.84 -7.48
CA LYS A 109 1.24 -12.15 -7.32
C LYS A 109 0.54 -13.23 -8.13
#